data_AF-A0A838Q8D7-F1
#
_entry.id   AF-A0A838Q8D7-F1
#
_cell.length_a   1.000
_cell.length_b   1.000
_cell.length_c   1.000
_cell.angle_alpha   90.00
_cell.angle_beta   90.00
_cell.angle_gamma   90.00
#
_symmetry.space_group_name_H-M   'P 1'
#
loop_
_entity.id
_entity.type
_entity.pdbx_description
1 polymer ?
#
loop_
_entity_poly.entity_id
_entity_poly.type
_entity_poly.pdbx_seq_one_letter_code
_entity_poly.pdbx_strand_id
1 'polypeptide(L)'
;EQAERQEELIDALAALPENQRTAFVLAKIEGLSYREIAERMEITLSACESLVHRARLTLREKLRALINPAEGAQVFPGSRVYNKDDEK
;
A
#
# COMPACT_ATOMS: atom_id res chain seq x y z
N GLU A 1 14.28 21.77 3.50
CA GLU A 1 14.22 21.09 2.19
C GLU A 1 14.27 19.55 2.22
N GLN A 2 15.38 18.87 2.53
CA GLN A 2 15.39 17.38 2.55
C GLN A 2 14.61 16.80 3.75
N ALA A 3 14.71 17.45 4.91
CA ALA A 3 14.02 17.02 6.14
C ALA A 3 12.48 17.14 6.01
N GLU A 4 11.98 18.21 5.37
CA GLU A 4 10.54 18.44 5.17
C GLU A 4 9.91 17.34 4.32
N ARG A 5 10.58 16.91 3.23
CA ARG A 5 10.07 15.82 2.38
C ARG A 5 10.05 14.46 3.08
N GLN A 6 10.98 14.22 4.01
CA GLN A 6 10.96 13.00 4.82
C GLN A 6 9.79 13.02 5.82
N GLU A 7 9.53 14.16 6.45
CA GLU A 7 8.44 14.33 7.40
C GLU A 7 7.08 14.12 6.74
N GLU A 8 6.87 14.70 5.55
CA GLU A 8 5.64 14.51 4.76
C GLU A 8 5.42 13.05 4.33
N LEU A 9 6.50 12.32 4.02
CA LEU A 9 6.42 10.89 3.69
C LEU A 9 6.02 10.06 4.92
N ILE A 10 6.58 10.40 6.09
CA ILE A 10 6.25 9.74 7.36
C ILE A 10 4.79 9.98 7.71
N ASP A 11 4.28 11.21 7.54
CA ASP A 11 2.86 11.54 7.74
C ASP A 11 1.95 10.79 6.76
N ALA A 12 2.36 10.65 5.51
CA ALA A 12 1.61 9.90 4.52
C ALA A 12 1.52 8.40 4.88
N LEU A 13 2.59 7.82 5.42
CA LEU A 13 2.62 6.45 5.94
C LEU A 13 1.81 6.31 7.22
N ALA A 14 1.87 7.29 8.12
CA ALA A 14 1.11 7.32 9.37
C ALA A 14 -0.41 7.39 9.13
N ALA A 15 -0.83 8.02 8.04
CA ALA A 15 -2.23 8.10 7.64
C ALA A 15 -2.79 6.79 7.05
N LEU A 16 -1.94 5.79 6.73
CA LEU A 16 -2.41 4.48 6.33
C LEU A 16 -3.00 3.72 7.53
N PRO A 17 -4.09 2.96 7.33
CA PRO A 17 -4.52 1.96 8.29
C PRO A 17 -3.38 1.01 8.64
N GLU A 18 -3.29 0.60 9.90
CA GLU A 18 -2.18 -0.20 10.43
C GLU A 18 -1.86 -1.41 9.55
N ASN A 19 -2.86 -2.22 9.19
CA ASN A 19 -2.68 -3.40 8.34
C ASN A 19 -2.14 -3.06 6.93
N GLN A 20 -2.51 -1.90 6.37
CA GLN A 20 -1.99 -1.47 5.06
C GLN A 20 -0.53 -1.01 5.17
N ARG A 21 -0.21 -0.27 6.24
CA ARG A 21 1.14 0.18 6.54
C ARG A 21 2.09 -1.00 6.76
N THR A 22 1.68 -1.94 7.61
CA THR A 22 2.46 -3.16 7.91
C THR A 22 2.70 -3.96 6.63
N ALA A 23 1.66 -4.26 5.85
CA ALA A 23 1.81 -5.00 4.60
C ALA A 23 2.75 -4.26 3.60
N PHE A 24 2.64 -2.94 3.51
CA PHE A 24 3.49 -2.14 2.63
C PHE A 24 4.96 -2.12 3.08
N VAL A 25 5.21 -1.94 4.38
CA VAL A 25 6.55 -1.95 4.97
C VAL A 25 7.22 -3.31 4.76
N LEU A 26 6.51 -4.40 5.05
CA LEU A 26 7.03 -5.74 4.84
C LEU A 26 7.38 -5.99 3.37
N ALA A 27 6.56 -5.51 2.44
CA ALA A 27 6.81 -5.68 0.99
C ALA A 27 7.93 -4.78 0.46
N LYS A 28 8.05 -3.53 0.93
CA LYS A 28 8.94 -2.52 0.35
C LYS A 28 10.25 -2.33 1.08
N ILE A 29 10.24 -2.48 2.40
CA ILE A 29 11.41 -2.28 3.25
C ILE A 29 12.05 -3.62 3.55
N GLU A 30 11.26 -4.61 3.99
CA GLU A 30 11.79 -5.95 4.28
C GLU A 30 11.94 -6.83 3.02
N GLY A 31 11.32 -6.44 1.90
CA GLY A 31 11.44 -7.16 0.63
C GLY A 31 10.78 -8.54 0.62
N LEU A 32 9.88 -8.81 1.57
CA LEU A 32 9.18 -10.08 1.68
C LEU A 32 8.20 -10.28 0.51
N SER A 33 8.02 -11.53 0.10
CA SER A 33 6.98 -11.89 -0.87
C SER A 33 5.58 -11.76 -0.26
N TYR A 34 4.56 -11.55 -1.09
CA TYR A 34 3.18 -11.45 -0.61
C TYR A 34 2.69 -12.71 0.12
N ARG A 35 3.27 -13.89 -0.18
CA ARG A 35 2.99 -15.13 0.55
C ARG A 35 3.56 -15.08 1.97
N GLU A 36 4.82 -14.70 2.12
CA GLU A 36 5.47 -14.58 3.44
C GLU A 36 4.79 -13.50 4.30
N ILE A 37 4.33 -12.42 3.68
CA ILE A 37 3.57 -11.37 4.37
C ILE A 37 2.21 -11.89 4.82
N ALA A 38 1.50 -12.62 3.96
CA ALA A 38 0.21 -13.22 4.30
C ALA A 38 0.35 -14.21 5.48
N GLU A 39 1.40 -15.03 5.48
CA GLU A 39 1.73 -15.94 6.58
C GLU A 39 2.07 -15.17 7.86
N ARG A 40 2.93 -14.15 7.79
CA ARG A 40 3.30 -13.32 8.96
C ARG A 40 2.14 -12.55 9.56
N MET A 41 1.22 -12.10 8.73
CA MET A 41 0.06 -11.32 9.15
C MET A 41 -1.17 -12.19 9.46
N GLU A 42 -1.07 -13.51 9.32
CA GLU A 42 -2.17 -14.47 9.50
C GLU A 42 -3.41 -14.13 8.66
N ILE A 43 -3.19 -13.71 7.41
CA ILE A 43 -4.23 -13.35 6.44
C ILE A 43 -4.09 -14.16 5.16
N THR A 44 -5.10 -14.10 4.29
CA THR A 44 -5.02 -14.74 2.97
C THR A 44 -4.08 -13.94 2.04
N LEU A 45 -3.47 -14.63 1.07
CA LEU A 45 -2.65 -14.00 0.02
C LEU A 45 -3.41 -12.87 -0.69
N SER A 46 -4.69 -13.10 -1.02
CA SER A 46 -5.57 -12.11 -1.64
C SER A 46 -5.81 -10.89 -0.74
N ALA A 47 -5.94 -11.09 0.58
CA ALA A 47 -6.05 -9.99 1.53
C ALA A 47 -4.75 -9.18 1.61
N CYS A 48 -3.58 -9.85 1.63
CA CYS A 48 -2.28 -9.20 1.59
C CYS A 48 -2.10 -8.34 0.33
N GLU A 49 -2.34 -8.91 -0.85
CA GLU A 49 -2.29 -8.17 -2.13
C GLU A 49 -3.19 -6.94 -2.11
N SER A 50 -4.41 -7.10 -1.59
CA SER A 50 -5.36 -6.01 -1.45
C SER A 50 -4.87 -4.93 -0.48
N LEU A 51 -4.23 -5.30 0.63
CA LEU A 51 -3.66 -4.35 1.59
C LEU A 51 -2.50 -3.57 0.98
N VAL A 52 -1.56 -4.25 0.30
CA VAL A 52 -0.41 -3.61 -0.36
C VAL A 52 -0.86 -2.70 -1.49
N HIS A 53 -1.85 -3.13 -2.28
CA HIS A 53 -2.41 -2.34 -3.37
C HIS A 53 -3.09 -1.07 -2.83
N ARG A 54 -3.95 -1.20 -1.82
CA ARG A 54 -4.60 -0.05 -1.17
C ARG A 54 -3.59 0.90 -0.53
N ALA A 55 -2.58 0.37 0.15
CA ALA A 55 -1.50 1.18 0.72
C ALA A 55 -0.80 2.04 -0.35
N ARG A 56 -0.48 1.44 -1.50
CA ARG A 56 0.12 2.15 -2.65
C ARG A 56 -0.81 3.23 -3.21
N LEU A 57 -2.10 2.94 -3.35
CA LEU A 57 -3.07 3.92 -3.86
C LEU A 57 -3.16 5.12 -2.92
N THR A 58 -3.36 4.89 -1.63
CA THR A 58 -3.47 5.97 -0.65
C THR A 58 -2.17 6.78 -0.54
N LEU A 59 -1.00 6.12 -0.59
CA LEU A 59 0.28 6.82 -0.64
C LEU A 59 0.43 7.63 -1.92
N ARG A 60 0.05 7.09 -3.08
CA ARG A 60 0.10 7.81 -4.36
C ARG A 60 -0.81 9.02 -4.34
N GLU A 61 -2.02 8.92 -3.79
CA GLU A 61 -2.94 10.06 -3.68
C GLU A 61 -2.38 11.15 -2.78
N LYS A 62 -1.85 10.79 -1.61
CA LYS A 62 -1.24 11.73 -0.69
C LYS A 62 -0.01 12.40 -1.29
N LEU A 63 0.91 11.63 -1.85
CA LEU A 63 2.10 12.16 -2.52
C LEU A 63 1.73 12.98 -3.77
N ARG A 64 0.69 12.61 -4.52
CA ARG A 64 0.17 13.41 -5.64
C ARG A 64 -0.40 14.72 -5.13
N ALA A 65 -1.13 14.75 -4.01
CA ALA A 65 -1.62 15.98 -3.43
C ALA A 65 -0.48 16.92 -2.98
N LEU A 66 0.63 16.35 -2.51
CA LEU A 66 1.84 17.11 -2.16
C LEU A 66 2.57 17.67 -3.39
N ILE A 67 2.58 16.93 -4.52
CA ILE A 67 3.27 17.33 -5.76
C ILE A 67 2.37 18.20 -6.65
N ASN A 68 1.07 17.93 -6.69
CA ASN A 68 0.05 18.61 -7.49
C ASN A 68 -1.35 18.49 -6.82
N PRO A 69 -1.76 19.48 -6.02
CA PRO A 69 -2.99 19.42 -5.24
C PRO A 69 -4.29 19.39 -6.07
N ALA A 70 -4.23 19.67 -7.39
CA ALA A 70 -5.42 19.79 -8.24
C ALA A 70 -5.98 18.45 -8.80
N GLU A 71 -5.27 17.32 -8.65
CA GLU A 71 -5.63 16.07 -9.36
C GLU A 71 -5.88 14.83 -8.46
N GLY A 72 -6.02 15.02 -7.14
CA GLY A 72 -6.05 13.94 -6.16
C GLY A 72 -7.34 13.08 -6.06
N ALA A 73 -8.33 13.29 -6.93
CA ALA A 73 -9.65 12.68 -6.74
C ALA A 73 -10.04 11.69 -7.86
N GLN A 74 -9.73 10.40 -7.70
CA GLN A 74 -10.51 9.35 -8.36
C GLN A 74 -10.45 8.02 -7.59
N VAL A 75 -11.53 7.74 -6.87
CA VAL A 75 -11.74 6.54 -6.06
C VAL A 75 -12.36 5.44 -6.92
N PHE A 76 -11.78 4.24 -6.90
CA PHE A 76 -12.46 3.02 -7.36
C PHE A 76 -12.61 2.03 -6.19
N PRO A 77 -13.83 1.78 -5.70
CA PRO A 77 -14.07 0.71 -4.74
C PRO A 77 -14.15 -0.64 -5.47
N GLY A 78 -13.21 -1.55 -5.18
CA GLY A 78 -13.48 -2.99 -5.29
C GLY A 78 -13.16 -3.74 -6.60
N SER A 79 -12.09 -3.43 -7.33
CA SER A 79 -11.70 -4.24 -8.50
C SER A 79 -11.00 -5.55 -8.11
N ARG A 80 -11.78 -6.64 -7.92
CA ARG A 80 -11.35 -8.06 -7.98
C ARG A 80 -10.77 -8.35 -9.39
N VAL A 81 -9.83 -9.24 -9.70
CA VAL A 81 -9.53 -10.62 -9.27
C VAL A 81 -8.04 -10.91 -9.61
N TYR A 82 -7.28 -11.53 -8.71
CA TYR A 82 -6.09 -12.32 -9.10
C TYR A 82 -6.34 -13.76 -8.66
N ASN A 83 -6.52 -14.66 -9.64
CA ASN A 83 -6.48 -16.09 -9.42
C ASN A 83 -5.04 -16.55 -9.62
N LYS A 84 -4.48 -17.24 -8.63
CA LYS A 84 -3.20 -17.96 -8.75
C LYS A 84 -3.41 -19.42 -9.20
N ASP A 85 -4.67 -19.83 -9.38
CA ASP A 85 -5.03 -21.12 -10.00
C ASP A 85 -4.80 -21.13 -11.53
N ASP A 86 -4.37 -20.01 -12.14
CA ASP A 86 -3.88 -19.95 -13.52
C ASP A 86 -2.46 -20.55 -13.70
N GLU A 87 -1.84 -21.05 -12.62
CA GLU A 87 -0.57 -21.78 -12.67
C GLU A 87 -0.70 -23.16 -12.00
N LYS A 88 -1.53 -24.04 -12.58
CA LYS A 88 -1.26 -25.48 -12.64
C LYS A 88 -2.05 -26.19 -13.73
#